data_AF-A0A4Q3UTM8-F1
#
_entry.id   AF-A0A4Q3UTM8-F1
#
_cell.length_a   1.000
_cell.length_b   1.000
_cell.length_c   1.000
_cell.angle_alpha   90.00
_cell.angle_beta   90.00
_cell.angle_gamma   90.00
#
_symmetry.space_group_name_H-M   'P 1'
#
loop_
_entity.id
_entity.type
_entity.pdbx_description
1 polymer ?
#
loop_
_entity_poly.entity_id
_entity_poly.type
_entity_poly.pdbx_seq_one_letter_code
_entity_poly.pdbx_strand_id
1 'polypeptide(L)'
;RILVGEEKSGTLVRGEAGKEIAIESLVPTGLDRFPWSGHLGTQMTGPVVREIAEGGSSLIFCNTRAQAELWFQAILTARPKWEGEIGLHHGSLDRAERDAAELGLKNGTLRAVVCTSSLDLGVDFAPVDRVLQIGSPKGIARLLQRAGRSGHRPGLPSRVLCVPTNGLELVDIAAAREAAIEGKIESRVGLDRPLDVLVQHLVTCALGGGFTSNEMLSEVRSTYAYRDLSGAEWDWCLLFIAEGGSSLRGYPEYHRTVVEAGRYAVEDKDIAMRHRMSIGTITADSAMTVQVIGGGKLGSVEESFLARLRPGDRFLFSGRTLEFVRVKDMTAWVKRSSGIKGAIPKWGGSRLPLSGQLADSIRLRLEEAKHGVFDSPEMRAFARTLAIQARWSVIPGSDEFLIERYEDREGHHLFFYPIEGRLVHEGLAALFATRISRLLPITFSIAANDYGFEILSATRAPIEEALEAGLLSTKDLVDDIAASLNEVELARRQFREIARVAGLTFGGFPGRNKSARQLQASSGLFYDVFARFDPENPLLVQAHREVLERQLEKSR
;
A
#
# COMPACT_ATOMS: atom_id res chain seq x y z
N ARG A 1 -13.90 11.23 -20.42
CA ARG A 1 -14.95 10.23 -20.09
C ARG A 1 -15.01 9.93 -18.59
N ILE A 2 -13.89 9.58 -17.92
CA ILE A 2 -13.92 9.23 -16.47
C ILE A 2 -14.59 10.29 -15.59
N LEU A 3 -14.20 11.57 -15.71
CA LEU A 3 -14.69 12.65 -14.83
C LEU A 3 -15.81 13.50 -15.45
N VAL A 4 -15.94 13.51 -16.78
CA VAL A 4 -16.85 14.39 -17.54
C VAL A 4 -18.09 13.65 -18.08
N GLY A 5 -18.18 12.34 -17.87
CA GLY A 5 -19.26 11.52 -18.39
C GLY A 5 -19.19 11.35 -19.91
N GLU A 6 -20.35 11.09 -20.53
CA GLU A 6 -20.50 10.95 -21.98
C GLU A 6 -20.45 12.29 -22.71
N GLU A 7 -20.81 13.38 -22.02
CA GLU A 7 -20.65 14.73 -22.52
C GLU A 7 -19.15 15.07 -22.58
N LYS A 8 -18.63 15.25 -23.81
CA LYS A 8 -17.20 15.46 -24.05
C LYS A 8 -16.70 16.87 -23.66
N SER A 9 -17.57 17.75 -23.18
CA SER A 9 -17.22 19.12 -22.77
C SER A 9 -17.13 19.22 -21.25
N GLY A 10 -15.92 19.25 -20.71
CA GLY A 10 -15.66 19.65 -19.33
C GLY A 10 -14.81 20.90 -19.30
N THR A 11 -15.13 21.85 -18.42
CA THR A 11 -14.27 23.01 -18.15
C THR A 11 -13.42 22.71 -16.93
N LEU A 12 -12.10 22.71 -17.10
CA LEU A 12 -11.18 22.58 -15.97
C LEU A 12 -11.14 23.90 -15.19
N VAL A 13 -11.84 23.95 -14.05
CA VAL A 13 -11.76 25.09 -13.13
C VAL A 13 -10.53 24.91 -12.25
N ARG A 14 -9.55 25.81 -12.41
CA ARG A 14 -8.36 25.90 -11.54
C ARG A 14 -8.48 27.15 -10.67
N GLY A 15 -8.06 27.07 -9.42
CA GLY A 15 -7.97 28.26 -8.55
C GLY A 15 -6.94 29.26 -9.09
N GLU A 16 -7.19 30.55 -8.88
CA GLU A 16 -6.37 31.68 -9.40
C GLU A 16 -4.93 31.73 -8.87
N ALA A 17 -4.59 30.97 -7.83
CA ALA A 17 -3.23 30.94 -7.28
C ALA A 17 -2.77 29.48 -7.09
N GLY A 18 -1.85 29.03 -7.94
CA GLY A 18 -1.01 27.89 -7.62
C GLY A 18 -0.12 28.29 -6.45
N LYS A 19 -0.48 27.88 -5.23
CA LYS A 19 0.38 28.08 -4.06
C LYS A 19 1.75 27.47 -4.38
N GLU A 20 2.81 28.27 -4.30
CA GLU A 20 4.17 27.82 -4.54
C GLU A 20 4.50 26.67 -3.57
N ILE A 21 5.06 25.57 -4.08
CA ILE A 21 5.44 24.41 -3.26
C ILE A 21 6.97 24.33 -3.26
N ALA A 22 7.58 24.65 -2.12
CA ALA A 22 9.00 24.47 -1.89
C ALA A 22 9.26 23.05 -1.36
N ILE A 23 9.95 22.25 -2.15
CA ILE A 23 10.41 20.90 -1.79
C ILE A 23 11.89 21.00 -1.47
N GLU A 24 12.23 20.76 -0.21
CA GLU A 24 13.60 20.83 0.33
C GLU A 24 14.01 19.45 0.86
N SER A 25 15.30 19.26 1.13
CA SER A 25 15.84 17.98 1.60
C SER A 25 16.87 18.17 2.71
N LEU A 26 16.79 17.37 3.77
CA LEU A 26 17.88 17.26 4.75
C LEU A 26 18.97 16.33 4.20
N VAL A 27 20.05 16.92 3.71
CA VAL A 27 21.22 16.17 3.24
C VAL A 27 22.05 15.70 4.46
N PRO A 28 22.31 14.38 4.62
CA PRO A 28 23.11 13.87 5.73
C PRO A 28 24.55 14.41 5.73
N THR A 29 25.05 14.82 6.89
CA THR A 29 26.45 15.20 7.07
C THR A 29 27.33 13.94 7.21
N GLY A 30 27.80 13.39 6.08
CA GLY A 30 28.69 12.23 6.05
C GLY A 30 28.03 10.95 5.53
N LEU A 31 27.79 10.90 4.21
CA LEU A 31 27.20 9.75 3.52
C LEU A 31 27.96 8.44 3.69
N ASP A 32 29.27 8.49 3.96
CA ASP A 32 30.10 7.30 4.19
C ASP A 32 29.62 6.42 5.37
N ARG A 33 28.89 7.01 6.34
CA ARG A 33 28.31 6.31 7.49
C ARG A 33 26.79 6.20 7.43
N PHE A 34 26.19 6.78 6.40
CA PHE A 34 24.76 6.70 6.18
C PHE A 34 24.41 5.36 5.54
N PRO A 35 23.36 4.66 5.99
CA PRO A 35 23.01 3.35 5.44
C PRO A 35 22.74 3.48 3.93
N TRP A 36 23.27 2.55 3.15
CA TRP A 36 23.03 2.53 1.70
C TRP A 36 21.60 2.11 1.39
N SER A 37 21.03 1.24 2.24
CA SER A 37 19.65 0.78 2.19
C SER A 37 19.07 0.65 3.61
N GLY A 38 17.75 0.51 3.71
CA GLY A 38 17.03 0.42 4.97
C GLY A 38 16.01 1.57 5.14
N HIS A 39 15.13 1.43 6.12
CA HIS A 39 13.90 2.25 6.20
C HIS A 39 13.76 3.02 7.52
N LEU A 40 14.71 2.84 8.46
CA LEU A 40 14.55 3.38 9.80
C LEU A 40 14.97 4.85 9.86
N GLY A 41 16.08 5.21 9.21
CA GLY A 41 16.52 6.60 9.07
C GLY A 41 16.85 7.33 10.37
N THR A 42 16.89 6.65 11.53
CA THR A 42 17.04 7.29 12.85
C THR A 42 18.37 8.02 13.03
N GLN A 43 19.36 7.83 12.15
CA GLN A 43 20.55 8.70 12.09
C GLN A 43 20.19 10.17 11.81
N MET A 44 19.06 10.41 11.13
CA MET A 44 18.53 11.75 10.86
C MET A 44 17.70 12.34 12.02
N THR A 45 17.59 11.64 13.15
CA THR A 45 16.83 12.15 14.33
C THR A 45 17.37 13.50 14.80
N GLY A 46 18.68 13.67 14.86
CA GLY A 46 19.31 14.92 15.28
C GLY A 46 18.93 16.12 14.39
N PRO A 47 19.15 16.04 13.07
CA PRO A 47 18.66 17.02 12.10
C PRO A 47 17.15 17.31 12.22
N VAL A 48 16.31 16.27 12.26
CA VAL A 48 14.85 16.42 12.37
C VAL A 48 14.45 17.15 13.66
N VAL A 49 15.08 16.81 14.78
CA VAL A 49 14.84 17.49 16.06
C VAL A 49 15.24 18.97 16.00
N ARG A 50 16.30 19.34 15.27
CA ARG A 50 16.65 20.76 15.08
C ARG A 50 15.58 21.49 14.27
N GLU A 51 15.11 20.87 13.19
CA GLU A 51 14.03 21.43 12.36
C GLU A 51 12.74 21.65 13.15
N ILE A 52 12.37 20.70 14.01
CA ILE A 52 11.20 20.84 14.90
C ILE A 52 11.44 21.95 15.94
N ALA A 53 12.65 22.07 16.48
CA ALA A 53 12.97 23.05 17.52
C ALA A 53 13.01 24.50 17.00
N GLU A 54 13.51 24.70 15.79
CA GLU A 54 13.60 25.99 15.10
C GLU A 54 12.30 26.36 14.38
N GLY A 55 11.42 25.36 14.18
CA GLY A 55 10.14 25.49 13.50
C GLY A 55 8.97 25.83 14.41
N GLY A 56 7.85 26.12 13.76
CA GLY A 56 6.53 26.12 14.38
C GLY A 56 5.92 24.72 14.39
N SER A 57 4.60 24.66 14.34
CA SER A 57 3.85 23.41 14.26
C SER A 57 4.30 22.55 13.07
N SER A 58 4.50 21.25 13.30
CA SER A 58 5.07 20.34 12.29
C SER A 58 4.28 19.03 12.15
N LEU A 59 4.08 18.58 10.91
CA LEU A 59 3.63 17.21 10.61
C LEU A 59 4.81 16.39 10.11
N ILE A 60 5.03 15.21 10.69
CA ILE A 60 6.12 14.32 10.32
C ILE A 60 5.50 13.05 9.73
N PHE A 61 5.45 12.97 8.41
CA PHE A 61 4.86 11.84 7.70
C PHE A 61 5.85 10.68 7.59
N CYS A 62 5.39 9.50 7.98
CA CYS A 62 6.06 8.22 7.82
C CYS A 62 5.27 7.32 6.87
N ASN A 63 5.97 6.47 6.13
CA ASN A 63 5.35 5.58 5.14
C ASN A 63 4.68 4.36 5.77
N THR A 64 5.03 4.01 7.02
CA THR A 64 4.43 2.89 7.75
C THR A 64 4.15 3.25 9.19
N ARG A 65 3.18 2.56 9.82
CA ARG A 65 2.86 2.72 11.25
C ARG A 65 4.06 2.38 12.14
N ALA A 66 4.81 1.34 11.77
CA ALA A 66 6.06 0.94 12.44
C ALA A 66 7.11 2.05 12.42
N GLN A 67 7.27 2.73 11.29
CA GLN A 67 8.19 3.85 11.15
C GLN A 67 7.72 5.06 11.97
N ALA A 68 6.42 5.34 12.01
CA ALA A 68 5.86 6.42 12.84
C ALA A 68 6.14 6.20 14.34
N GLU A 69 5.87 5.00 14.85
CA GLU A 69 6.15 4.61 16.24
C GLU A 69 7.63 4.75 16.58
N LEU A 70 8.52 4.31 15.68
CA LEU A 70 9.96 4.42 15.84
C LEU A 70 10.45 5.86 15.88
N TRP A 71 9.98 6.69 14.95
CA TRP A 71 10.37 8.10 14.88
C TRP A 71 9.86 8.87 16.09
N PHE A 72 8.64 8.59 16.54
CA PHE A 72 8.10 9.16 17.76
C PHE A 72 8.99 8.83 18.97
N GLN A 73 9.38 7.56 19.14
CA GLN A 73 10.32 7.18 20.21
C GLN A 73 11.71 7.78 20.05
N ALA A 74 12.25 7.84 18.83
CA ALA A 74 13.57 8.40 18.57
C ALA A 74 13.61 9.90 18.93
N ILE A 75 12.58 10.65 18.56
CA ILE A 75 12.43 12.08 18.89
C ILE A 75 12.36 12.26 20.41
N LEU A 76 11.50 11.50 21.12
CA LEU A 76 11.40 11.60 22.58
C LEU A 76 12.68 11.16 23.29
N THR A 77 13.40 10.16 22.77
CA THR A 77 14.71 9.77 23.32
C THR A 77 15.73 10.90 23.15
N ALA A 78 15.73 11.60 22.00
CA ALA A 78 16.61 12.72 21.75
C ALA A 78 16.20 14.02 22.49
N ARG A 79 14.92 14.17 22.82
CA ARG A 79 14.33 15.30 23.55
C ARG A 79 13.28 14.84 24.57
N PRO A 80 13.70 14.30 25.73
CA PRO A 80 12.76 13.80 26.73
C PRO A 80 11.80 14.87 27.26
N LYS A 81 12.22 16.14 27.27
CA LYS A 81 11.40 17.29 27.70
C LYS A 81 10.22 17.59 26.79
N TRP A 82 10.17 17.00 25.59
CA TRP A 82 9.05 17.16 24.65
C TRP A 82 7.94 16.14 24.85
N GLU A 83 8.01 15.34 25.92
CA GLU A 83 6.89 14.49 26.33
C GLU A 83 5.65 15.36 26.57
N GLY A 84 4.53 15.00 25.94
CA GLY A 84 3.29 15.80 25.94
C GLY A 84 3.26 16.96 24.93
N GLU A 85 4.38 17.29 24.27
CA GLU A 85 4.48 18.32 23.23
C GLU A 85 4.60 17.71 21.83
N ILE A 86 4.79 16.40 21.73
CA ILE A 86 4.82 15.64 20.48
C ILE A 86 3.68 14.61 20.50
N GLY A 87 2.92 14.53 19.42
CA GLY A 87 1.85 13.55 19.23
C GLY A 87 2.24 12.42 18.27
N LEU A 88 1.50 11.31 18.35
CA LEU A 88 1.54 10.20 17.40
C LEU A 88 0.14 10.01 16.81
N HIS A 89 0.05 9.81 15.49
CA HIS A 89 -1.24 9.66 14.82
C HIS A 89 -1.20 8.62 13.68
N HIS A 90 -1.88 7.50 13.86
CA HIS A 90 -2.15 6.52 12.79
C HIS A 90 -3.40 5.69 13.07
N GLY A 91 -3.98 5.09 12.03
CA GLY A 91 -5.28 4.39 12.10
C GLY A 91 -5.35 3.20 13.08
N SER A 92 -4.22 2.67 13.55
CA SER A 92 -4.18 1.63 14.58
C SER A 92 -4.36 2.15 16.01
N LEU A 93 -4.25 3.46 16.28
CA LEU A 93 -4.43 4.00 17.64
C LEU A 93 -5.90 4.10 18.00
N ASP A 94 -6.18 4.08 19.31
CA ASP A 94 -7.51 4.36 19.80
C ASP A 94 -7.99 5.75 19.38
N ARG A 95 -9.30 5.90 19.21
CA ARG A 95 -9.92 7.15 18.78
C ARG A 95 -9.60 8.29 19.72
N ALA A 96 -9.60 8.07 21.04
CA ALA A 96 -9.30 9.13 21.99
C ALA A 96 -7.87 9.68 21.85
N GLU A 97 -6.89 8.82 21.55
CA GLU A 97 -5.50 9.25 21.32
C GLU A 97 -5.37 10.04 20.03
N ARG A 98 -6.09 9.64 18.97
CA ARG A 98 -6.13 10.37 17.70
C ARG A 98 -6.79 11.74 17.86
N ASP A 99 -7.98 11.79 18.44
CA ASP A 99 -8.73 13.02 18.67
C ASP A 99 -7.92 14.00 19.55
N ALA A 100 -7.13 13.49 20.52
CA ALA A 100 -6.23 14.30 21.34
C ALA A 100 -5.04 14.88 20.54
N ALA A 101 -4.43 14.09 19.65
CA ALA A 101 -3.35 14.58 18.78
C ALA A 101 -3.85 15.64 17.78
N GLU A 102 -5.03 15.39 17.20
CA GLU A 102 -5.74 16.31 16.30
C GLU A 102 -6.07 17.64 16.99
N LEU A 103 -6.65 17.58 18.19
CA LEU A 103 -6.98 18.77 18.99
C LEU A 103 -5.73 19.50 19.47
N GLY A 104 -4.69 18.77 19.88
CA GLY A 104 -3.44 19.34 20.34
C GLY A 104 -2.70 20.09 19.23
N LEU A 105 -2.78 19.61 17.99
CA LEU A 105 -2.27 20.32 16.82
C LEU A 105 -3.09 21.57 16.53
N LYS A 106 -4.43 21.45 16.52
CA LYS A 106 -5.36 22.56 16.30
C LYS A 106 -5.20 23.70 17.31
N ASN A 107 -4.96 23.36 18.57
CA ASN A 107 -4.80 24.33 19.66
C ASN A 107 -3.35 24.85 19.79
N GLY A 108 -2.41 24.36 18.98
CA GLY A 108 -1.00 24.73 19.06
C GLY A 108 -0.29 24.24 20.34
N THR A 109 -0.87 23.28 21.06
CA THR A 109 -0.24 22.69 22.26
C THR A 109 0.79 21.64 21.90
N LEU A 110 0.68 21.03 20.71
CA LEU A 110 1.67 20.13 20.16
C LEU A 110 2.59 20.87 19.18
N ARG A 111 3.90 20.71 19.36
CA ARG A 111 4.92 21.21 18.43
C ARG A 111 4.98 20.36 17.17
N ALA A 112 4.84 19.05 17.30
CA ALA A 112 4.81 18.16 16.15
C ALA A 112 3.92 16.94 16.35
N VAL A 113 3.43 16.38 15.24
CA VAL A 113 2.73 15.10 15.22
C VAL A 113 3.41 14.17 14.22
N VAL A 114 3.87 13.02 14.71
CA VAL A 114 4.38 11.94 13.86
C VAL A 114 3.20 11.12 13.37
N CYS A 115 3.04 10.98 12.05
CA CYS A 115 1.84 10.42 11.47
C CYS A 115 2.07 9.57 10.22
N THR A 116 1.07 8.77 9.87
CA THR A 116 1.00 8.10 8.56
C THR A 116 0.04 8.86 7.63
N SER A 117 -0.40 8.23 6.53
CA SER A 117 -1.42 8.77 5.62
C SER A 117 -2.79 9.05 6.26
N SER A 118 -2.96 8.75 7.55
CA SER A 118 -4.16 9.11 8.31
C SER A 118 -4.40 10.61 8.41
N LEU A 119 -3.39 11.44 8.14
CA LEU A 119 -3.50 12.90 8.07
C LEU A 119 -3.23 13.46 6.65
N ASP A 120 -3.15 12.59 5.62
CA ASP A 120 -2.93 13.03 4.22
C ASP A 120 -4.18 13.76 3.66
N LEU A 121 -5.39 13.26 4.00
CA LEU A 121 -6.66 13.66 3.38
C LEU A 121 -7.79 13.82 4.41
N GLY A 122 -8.65 14.82 4.19
CA GLY A 122 -10.02 14.82 4.71
C GLY A 122 -10.24 15.28 6.14
N VAL A 123 -9.22 15.79 6.81
CA VAL A 123 -9.37 16.38 8.14
C VAL A 123 -9.13 17.88 8.08
N ASP A 124 -10.12 18.64 8.54
CA ASP A 124 -10.16 20.10 8.56
C ASP A 124 -9.30 20.64 9.71
N PHE A 125 -7.99 20.41 9.64
CA PHE A 125 -7.02 21.02 10.54
C PHE A 125 -6.44 22.29 9.95
N ALA A 126 -6.14 23.23 10.84
CA ALA A 126 -5.33 24.39 10.50
C ALA A 126 -4.01 23.91 9.87
N PRO A 127 -3.59 24.45 8.70
CA PRO A 127 -2.32 24.08 8.08
C PRO A 127 -1.17 24.26 9.08
N VAL A 128 -0.23 23.33 9.10
CA VAL A 128 0.95 23.45 9.94
C VAL A 128 1.99 24.38 9.32
N ASP A 129 2.98 24.80 10.09
CA ASP A 129 4.05 25.65 9.57
C ASP A 129 4.99 24.84 8.66
N ARG A 130 5.24 23.57 9.00
CA ARG A 130 6.16 22.69 8.27
C ARG A 130 5.65 21.28 8.13
N VAL A 131 6.00 20.65 7.01
CA VAL A 131 5.78 19.22 6.79
C VAL A 131 7.14 18.56 6.57
N LEU A 132 7.40 17.47 7.29
CA LEU A 132 8.57 16.63 7.10
C LEU A 132 8.12 15.30 6.49
N GLN A 133 8.77 14.88 5.42
CA GLN A 133 8.53 13.60 4.74
C GLN A 133 9.67 12.64 5.08
N ILE A 134 9.41 11.63 5.90
CA ILE A 134 10.41 10.62 6.26
C ILE A 134 10.49 9.53 5.20
N GLY A 135 11.69 9.34 4.66
CA GLY A 135 12.01 8.44 3.57
C GLY A 135 11.45 8.90 2.23
N SER A 136 11.60 8.05 1.22
CA SER A 136 11.09 8.31 -0.11
C SER A 136 9.59 8.65 -0.07
N PRO A 137 9.10 9.64 -0.84
CA PRO A 137 7.68 9.95 -0.91
C PRO A 137 6.85 8.83 -1.55
N LYS A 138 7.52 7.90 -2.27
CA LYS A 138 6.94 6.81 -3.05
C LYS A 138 5.93 7.25 -4.13
N GLY A 139 5.74 8.56 -4.32
CA GLY A 139 4.92 9.15 -5.37
C GLY A 139 4.80 10.67 -5.26
N ILE A 140 4.70 11.34 -6.39
CA ILE A 140 4.71 12.81 -6.55
C ILE A 140 3.40 13.40 -6.03
N ALA A 141 2.24 12.86 -6.45
CA ALA A 141 0.93 13.36 -6.01
C ALA A 141 0.78 13.32 -4.48
N ARG A 142 1.35 12.28 -3.85
CA ARG A 142 1.37 12.15 -2.38
C ARG A 142 2.25 13.21 -1.73
N LEU A 143 3.45 13.45 -2.28
CA LEU A 143 4.33 14.51 -1.79
C LEU A 143 3.65 15.87 -1.87
N LEU A 144 3.00 16.18 -2.99
CA LEU A 144 2.26 17.44 -3.19
C LEU A 144 1.07 17.58 -2.23
N GLN A 145 0.32 16.50 -2.01
CA GLN A 145 -0.78 16.49 -1.02
C GLN A 145 -0.28 16.76 0.39
N ARG A 146 0.84 16.14 0.79
CA ARG A 146 1.49 16.36 2.08
C ARG A 146 2.01 17.78 2.19
N ALA A 147 2.69 18.29 1.17
CA ALA A 147 3.17 19.66 1.14
C ALA A 147 2.03 20.68 1.29
N GLY A 148 0.87 20.40 0.69
CA GLY A 148 -0.35 21.20 0.85
C GLY A 148 -0.86 21.33 2.29
N ARG A 149 -0.41 20.47 3.22
CA ARG A 149 -0.71 20.57 4.66
C ARG A 149 0.11 21.63 5.37
N SER A 150 1.13 22.19 4.73
CA SER A 150 1.94 23.29 5.24
C SER A 150 1.50 24.64 4.68
N GLY A 151 1.72 25.72 5.44
CA GLY A 151 1.56 27.11 4.99
C GLY A 151 0.16 27.66 5.28
N HIS A 152 0.04 28.43 6.36
CA HIS A 152 -1.21 28.89 6.97
C HIS A 152 -1.75 30.22 6.37
N ARG A 153 -1.10 30.84 5.38
CA ARG A 153 -1.51 32.16 4.86
C ARG A 153 -1.56 32.20 3.33
N PRO A 154 -2.59 32.82 2.74
CA PRO A 154 -2.57 33.16 1.31
C PRO A 154 -1.27 33.88 0.96
N GLY A 155 -0.59 33.42 -0.09
CA GLY A 155 0.69 33.98 -0.56
C GLY A 155 1.95 33.43 0.11
N LEU A 156 1.87 32.57 1.15
CA LEU A 156 3.04 31.84 1.66
C LEU A 156 3.21 30.51 0.93
N PRO A 157 4.45 30.10 0.60
CA PRO A 157 4.70 28.81 -0.02
C PRO A 157 4.38 27.67 0.94
N SER A 158 3.83 26.58 0.40
CA SER A 158 3.80 25.28 1.08
C SER A 158 5.21 24.71 1.10
N ARG A 159 5.73 24.35 2.26
CA ARG A 159 7.07 23.80 2.44
C ARG A 159 7.00 22.35 2.88
N VAL A 160 7.69 21.48 2.16
CA VAL A 160 7.95 20.10 2.59
C VAL A 160 9.45 19.85 2.63
N LEU A 161 9.90 19.29 3.75
CA LEU A 161 11.28 18.92 3.99
C LEU A 161 11.40 17.40 3.96
N CYS A 162 12.02 16.87 2.91
CA CYS A 162 12.26 15.45 2.74
C CYS A 162 13.49 14.99 3.54
N VAL A 163 13.33 13.90 4.28
CA VAL A 163 14.34 13.34 5.17
C VAL A 163 14.67 11.93 4.69
N PRO A 164 15.81 11.71 4.01
CA PRO A 164 16.16 10.37 3.54
C PRO A 164 16.38 9.44 4.73
N THR A 165 16.09 8.16 4.55
CA THR A 165 16.39 7.08 5.51
C THR A 165 17.56 6.21 5.07
N ASN A 166 17.93 6.29 3.79
CA ASN A 166 19.12 5.67 3.21
C ASN A 166 19.65 6.50 2.02
N GLY A 167 20.86 6.20 1.55
CA GLY A 167 21.54 6.98 0.51
C GLY A 167 20.80 7.01 -0.83
N LEU A 168 20.21 5.89 -1.27
CA LEU A 168 19.49 5.81 -2.54
C LEU A 168 18.28 6.76 -2.59
N GLU A 169 17.61 6.96 -1.45
CA GLU A 169 16.45 7.87 -1.37
C GLU A 169 16.77 9.34 -1.64
N LEU A 170 18.06 9.74 -1.67
CA LEU A 170 18.46 11.05 -2.17
C LEU A 170 18.07 11.24 -3.65
N VAL A 171 18.21 10.18 -4.45
CA VAL A 171 17.80 10.19 -5.86
C VAL A 171 16.27 10.27 -5.96
N ASP A 172 15.54 9.51 -5.14
CA ASP A 172 14.07 9.59 -5.07
C ASP A 172 13.58 11.01 -4.78
N ILE A 173 14.23 11.71 -3.83
CA ILE A 173 13.82 13.07 -3.43
C ILE A 173 14.13 14.07 -4.55
N ALA A 174 15.31 13.98 -5.19
CA ALA A 174 15.66 14.81 -6.34
C ALA A 174 14.68 14.60 -7.50
N ALA A 175 14.38 13.34 -7.82
CA ALA A 175 13.43 12.95 -8.86
C ALA A 175 12.01 13.46 -8.56
N ALA A 176 11.53 13.29 -7.33
CA ALA A 176 10.20 13.74 -6.93
C ALA A 176 10.07 15.28 -6.94
N ARG A 177 11.13 16.00 -6.56
CA ARG A 177 11.20 17.46 -6.60
C ARG A 177 11.07 17.98 -8.02
N GLU A 178 11.85 17.44 -8.95
CA GLU A 178 11.82 17.88 -10.35
C GLU A 178 10.47 17.58 -11.01
N ALA A 179 9.99 16.34 -10.85
CA ALA A 179 8.69 15.94 -11.39
C ALA A 179 7.52 16.78 -10.83
N ALA A 180 7.59 17.17 -9.55
CA ALA A 180 6.62 18.07 -8.94
C ALA A 180 6.65 19.48 -9.57
N ILE A 181 7.83 20.05 -9.83
CA ILE A 181 8.01 21.36 -10.48
C ILE A 181 7.47 21.31 -11.91
N GLU A 182 7.72 20.24 -12.64
CA GLU A 182 7.22 20.02 -14.00
C GLU A 182 5.73 19.67 -14.07
N GLY A 183 5.08 19.43 -12.92
CA GLY A 183 3.67 19.01 -12.86
C GLY A 183 3.42 17.57 -13.33
N LYS A 184 4.47 16.73 -13.39
CA LYS A 184 4.40 15.30 -13.71
C LYS A 184 3.94 14.50 -12.49
N ILE A 185 2.63 14.32 -12.38
CA ILE A 185 1.98 13.54 -11.31
C ILE A 185 1.44 12.20 -11.84
N GLU A 186 1.28 11.23 -10.96
CA GLU A 186 0.76 9.91 -11.32
C GLU A 186 -0.64 10.00 -11.95
N SER A 187 -0.81 9.26 -13.05
CA SER A 187 -2.14 9.02 -13.63
C SER A 187 -2.96 8.09 -12.73
N ARG A 188 -4.29 8.29 -12.71
CA ARG A 188 -5.24 7.38 -12.06
C ARG A 188 -5.89 6.51 -13.11
N VAL A 189 -5.65 5.21 -13.04
CA VAL A 189 -6.30 4.22 -13.88
C VAL A 189 -7.66 3.89 -13.28
N GLY A 190 -8.72 3.99 -14.07
CA GLY A 190 -10.06 3.56 -13.66
C GLY A 190 -10.17 2.04 -13.69
N LEU A 191 -10.90 1.45 -12.75
CA LEU A 191 -11.18 0.02 -12.73
C LEU A 191 -12.18 -0.36 -13.82
N ASP A 192 -12.06 -1.57 -14.36
CA ASP A 192 -12.96 -2.12 -15.38
C ASP A 192 -13.73 -3.32 -14.82
N ARG A 193 -15.07 -3.19 -14.77
CA ARG A 193 -16.02 -4.22 -14.32
C ARG A 193 -15.61 -4.96 -13.02
N PRO A 194 -15.50 -4.28 -11.86
CA PRO A 194 -15.39 -4.96 -10.56
C PRO A 194 -16.77 -5.54 -10.17
N LEU A 195 -17.02 -6.80 -10.52
CA LEU A 195 -18.35 -7.41 -10.39
C LEU A 195 -18.73 -7.68 -8.93
N ASP A 196 -17.76 -7.91 -8.05
CA ASP A 196 -17.97 -7.99 -6.60
C ASP A 196 -18.61 -6.72 -6.01
N VAL A 197 -18.16 -5.55 -6.46
CA VAL A 197 -18.73 -4.24 -6.09
C VAL A 197 -20.11 -4.09 -6.72
N LEU A 198 -20.29 -4.51 -7.97
CA LEU A 198 -21.59 -4.42 -8.65
C LEU A 198 -22.65 -5.25 -7.92
N VAL A 199 -22.38 -6.52 -7.59
CA VAL A 199 -23.36 -7.36 -6.89
C VAL A 199 -23.67 -6.83 -5.47
N GLN A 200 -22.69 -6.25 -4.79
CA GLN A 200 -22.92 -5.55 -3.51
C GLN A 200 -23.83 -4.32 -3.68
N HIS A 201 -23.58 -3.54 -4.73
CA HIS A 201 -24.37 -2.35 -5.05
C HIS A 201 -25.82 -2.73 -5.38
N LEU A 202 -26.04 -3.77 -6.18
CA LEU A 202 -27.39 -4.25 -6.52
C LEU A 202 -28.18 -4.66 -5.27
N VAL A 203 -27.58 -5.42 -4.34
CA VAL A 203 -28.23 -5.75 -3.05
C VAL A 203 -28.54 -4.49 -2.24
N THR A 204 -27.67 -3.47 -2.30
CA THR A 204 -27.91 -2.17 -1.64
C THR A 204 -29.12 -1.44 -2.25
N CYS A 205 -29.25 -1.42 -3.57
CA CYS A 205 -30.41 -0.82 -4.25
C CYS A 205 -31.69 -1.63 -4.01
N ALA A 206 -31.59 -2.96 -3.95
CA ALA A 206 -32.71 -3.83 -3.58
C ALA A 206 -33.25 -3.52 -2.16
N LEU A 207 -32.37 -3.14 -1.22
CA LEU A 207 -32.75 -2.66 0.11
C LEU A 207 -33.30 -1.22 0.09
N GLY A 208 -32.83 -0.39 -0.83
CA GLY A 208 -33.15 1.04 -0.97
C GLY A 208 -34.42 1.36 -1.75
N GLY A 209 -35.40 0.46 -1.78
CA GLY A 209 -36.67 0.65 -2.52
C GLY A 209 -36.82 -0.23 -3.77
N GLY A 210 -35.84 -1.09 -4.06
CA GLY A 210 -35.91 -2.07 -5.14
C GLY A 210 -35.69 -1.49 -6.53
N PHE A 211 -35.37 -2.34 -7.50
CA PHE A 211 -35.06 -1.91 -8.87
C PHE A 211 -35.58 -2.88 -9.94
N THR A 212 -35.79 -2.39 -11.17
CA THR A 212 -36.03 -3.24 -12.35
C THR A 212 -34.72 -3.46 -13.11
N SER A 213 -34.59 -4.62 -13.77
CA SER A 213 -33.35 -5.01 -14.47
C SER A 213 -32.92 -3.97 -15.53
N ASN A 214 -33.84 -3.53 -16.39
CA ASN A 214 -33.52 -2.65 -17.51
C ASN A 214 -33.10 -1.25 -17.07
N GLU A 215 -33.80 -0.66 -16.10
CA GLU A 215 -33.48 0.69 -15.58
C GLU A 215 -32.13 0.67 -14.88
N MET A 216 -31.88 -0.31 -14.02
CA MET A 216 -30.61 -0.43 -13.29
C MET A 216 -29.44 -0.69 -14.23
N LEU A 217 -29.60 -1.54 -15.27
CA LEU A 217 -28.55 -1.77 -16.25
C LEU A 217 -28.18 -0.49 -17.00
N SER A 218 -29.17 0.31 -17.38
CA SER A 218 -28.95 1.60 -18.05
C SER A 218 -28.18 2.57 -17.15
N GLU A 219 -28.55 2.65 -15.87
CA GLU A 219 -27.86 3.48 -14.88
C GLU A 219 -26.42 3.00 -14.66
N VAL A 220 -26.21 1.70 -14.44
CA VAL A 220 -24.89 1.10 -14.21
C VAL A 220 -23.95 1.36 -15.39
N ARG A 221 -24.42 1.17 -16.63
CA ARG A 221 -23.61 1.40 -17.86
C ARG A 221 -23.29 2.87 -18.10
N SER A 222 -23.96 3.81 -17.45
CA SER A 222 -23.60 5.24 -17.51
C SER A 222 -22.28 5.54 -16.78
N THR A 223 -21.87 4.66 -15.86
CA THR A 223 -20.62 4.81 -15.10
C THR A 223 -19.42 4.36 -15.92
N TYR A 224 -18.24 4.94 -15.63
CA TYR A 224 -17.01 4.53 -16.33
C TYR A 224 -16.70 3.04 -16.13
N ALA A 225 -16.81 2.51 -14.90
CA ALA A 225 -16.36 1.16 -14.59
C ALA A 225 -17.18 0.05 -15.29
N TYR A 226 -18.45 0.31 -15.61
CA TYR A 226 -19.37 -0.69 -16.17
C TYR A 226 -19.89 -0.33 -17.57
N ARG A 227 -19.31 0.70 -18.22
CA ARG A 227 -19.67 1.13 -19.59
C ARG A 227 -19.64 0.00 -20.63
N ASP A 228 -18.73 -0.96 -20.44
CA ASP A 228 -18.50 -2.11 -21.31
C ASP A 228 -19.01 -3.43 -20.66
N LEU A 229 -19.96 -3.34 -19.72
CA LEU A 229 -20.57 -4.51 -19.07
C LEU A 229 -21.47 -5.26 -20.05
N SER A 230 -21.16 -6.53 -20.30
CA SER A 230 -21.92 -7.39 -21.22
C SER A 230 -23.28 -7.81 -20.65
N GLY A 231 -24.19 -8.27 -21.52
CA GLY A 231 -25.46 -8.84 -21.08
C GLY A 231 -25.27 -10.09 -20.23
N ALA A 232 -24.31 -10.95 -20.60
CA ALA A 232 -24.01 -12.18 -19.86
C ALA A 232 -23.48 -11.91 -18.44
N GLU A 233 -22.58 -10.92 -18.28
CA GLU A 233 -22.11 -10.50 -16.95
C GLU A 233 -23.25 -9.90 -16.11
N TRP A 234 -24.14 -9.13 -16.73
CA TRP A 234 -25.32 -8.57 -16.07
C TRP A 234 -26.28 -9.67 -15.57
N ASP A 235 -26.62 -10.62 -16.45
CA ASP A 235 -27.48 -11.74 -16.11
C ASP A 235 -26.86 -12.61 -15.01
N TRP A 236 -25.54 -12.81 -15.05
CA TRP A 236 -24.80 -13.46 -13.98
C TRP A 236 -24.92 -12.70 -12.65
N CYS A 237 -24.77 -11.37 -12.64
CA CYS A 237 -24.93 -10.56 -11.43
C CYS A 237 -26.33 -10.72 -10.81
N LEU A 238 -27.38 -10.70 -11.64
CA LEU A 238 -28.76 -10.89 -11.19
C LEU A 238 -29.00 -12.29 -10.63
N LEU A 239 -28.52 -13.33 -11.31
CA LEU A 239 -28.59 -14.71 -10.82
C LEU A 239 -27.80 -14.87 -9.50
N PHE A 240 -26.66 -14.20 -9.37
CA PHE A 240 -25.82 -14.28 -8.19
C PHE A 240 -26.46 -13.65 -6.95
N ILE A 241 -27.18 -12.54 -7.10
CA ILE A 241 -27.89 -11.91 -5.97
C ILE A 241 -29.23 -12.60 -5.65
N ALA A 242 -29.88 -13.25 -6.62
CA ALA A 242 -31.16 -13.92 -6.44
C ALA A 242 -31.03 -15.37 -5.95
N GLU A 243 -30.05 -16.12 -6.47
CA GLU A 243 -29.92 -17.57 -6.26
C GLU A 243 -28.50 -18.01 -5.84
N GLY A 244 -27.60 -17.07 -5.56
CA GLY A 244 -26.20 -17.40 -5.26
C GLY A 244 -25.39 -17.91 -6.46
N GLY A 245 -25.89 -17.73 -7.68
CA GLY A 245 -25.22 -18.13 -8.92
C GLY A 245 -25.52 -19.57 -9.32
N SER A 246 -24.65 -20.19 -10.11
CA SER A 246 -24.78 -21.61 -10.51
C SER A 246 -24.43 -22.57 -9.37
N SER A 247 -23.43 -22.20 -8.55
CA SER A 247 -22.84 -23.09 -7.53
C SER A 247 -23.55 -23.07 -6.18
N LEU A 248 -24.31 -22.02 -5.83
CA LEU A 248 -24.88 -21.84 -4.49
C LEU A 248 -26.41 -21.92 -4.42
N ARG A 249 -27.10 -22.36 -5.47
CA ARG A 249 -28.58 -22.47 -5.50
C ARG A 249 -29.19 -23.34 -4.40
N GLY A 250 -28.41 -24.29 -3.88
CA GLY A 250 -28.83 -25.17 -2.79
C GLY A 250 -28.76 -24.53 -1.40
N TYR A 251 -28.32 -23.27 -1.31
CA TYR A 251 -28.00 -22.59 -0.06
C TYR A 251 -28.81 -21.28 0.04
N PRO A 252 -30.01 -21.34 0.66
CA PRO A 252 -30.93 -20.21 0.73
C PRO A 252 -30.33 -18.94 1.33
N GLU A 253 -29.29 -19.04 2.16
CA GLU A 253 -28.63 -17.89 2.76
C GLU A 253 -27.91 -16.96 1.75
N TYR A 254 -27.65 -17.42 0.52
CA TYR A 254 -27.09 -16.61 -0.58
C TYR A 254 -28.16 -16.10 -1.55
N HIS A 255 -29.44 -16.43 -1.33
CA HIS A 255 -30.58 -15.89 -2.07
C HIS A 255 -30.94 -14.53 -1.46
N ARG A 256 -30.13 -13.52 -1.78
CA ARG A 256 -30.17 -12.21 -1.11
C ARG A 256 -31.32 -11.33 -1.54
N THR A 257 -31.84 -11.57 -2.74
CA THR A 257 -32.94 -10.80 -3.33
C THR A 257 -34.04 -11.74 -3.81
N VAL A 258 -35.26 -11.22 -3.83
CA VAL A 258 -36.43 -11.84 -4.46
C VAL A 258 -36.96 -10.90 -5.54
N VAL A 259 -37.70 -11.45 -6.51
CA VAL A 259 -38.33 -10.66 -7.56
C VAL A 259 -39.83 -10.59 -7.30
N GLU A 260 -40.31 -9.41 -6.91
CA GLU A 260 -41.72 -9.12 -6.70
C GLU A 260 -42.20 -8.12 -7.75
N ALA A 261 -43.27 -8.47 -8.49
CA ALA A 261 -43.83 -7.62 -9.54
C ALA A 261 -42.78 -7.06 -10.53
N GLY A 262 -41.75 -7.86 -10.87
CA GLY A 262 -40.66 -7.48 -11.77
C GLY A 262 -39.58 -6.58 -11.15
N ARG A 263 -39.62 -6.35 -9.83
CA ARG A 263 -38.60 -5.60 -9.09
C ARG A 263 -37.82 -6.50 -8.15
N TYR A 264 -36.51 -6.32 -8.12
CA TYR A 264 -35.62 -6.96 -7.15
C TYR A 264 -35.73 -6.23 -5.81
N ALA A 265 -35.98 -6.97 -4.74
CA ALA A 265 -36.10 -6.47 -3.37
C ALA A 265 -35.43 -7.42 -2.37
N VAL A 266 -35.11 -6.92 -1.17
CA VAL A 266 -34.66 -7.73 -0.03
C VAL A 266 -35.74 -7.72 1.04
N GLU A 267 -36.35 -8.86 1.31
CA GLU A 267 -37.39 -9.01 2.34
C GLU A 267 -36.85 -9.51 3.67
N ASP A 268 -35.80 -10.34 3.62
CA ASP A 268 -35.20 -10.97 4.80
C ASP A 268 -34.41 -9.93 5.62
N LYS A 269 -34.88 -9.70 6.86
CA LYS A 269 -34.29 -8.74 7.80
C LYS A 269 -32.87 -9.13 8.23
N ASP A 270 -32.57 -10.42 8.31
CA ASP A 270 -31.24 -10.91 8.69
C ASP A 270 -30.25 -10.73 7.52
N ILE A 271 -30.69 -10.92 6.28
CA ILE A 271 -29.91 -10.58 5.08
C ILE A 271 -29.65 -9.07 5.03
N ALA A 272 -30.69 -8.25 5.25
CA ALA A 272 -30.58 -6.79 5.28
C ALA A 272 -29.58 -6.31 6.34
N MET A 273 -29.65 -6.86 7.56
CA MET A 273 -28.75 -6.50 8.66
C MET A 273 -27.31 -6.93 8.37
N ARG A 274 -27.10 -8.16 7.87
CA ARG A 274 -25.76 -8.64 7.48
C ARG A 274 -25.14 -7.75 6.41
N HIS A 275 -25.88 -7.46 5.34
CA HIS A 275 -25.42 -6.59 4.25
C HIS A 275 -25.03 -5.21 4.74
N ARG A 276 -25.87 -4.58 5.58
CA ARG A 276 -25.59 -3.24 6.14
C ARG A 276 -24.33 -3.21 7.00
N MET A 277 -23.98 -4.31 7.66
CA MET A 277 -22.76 -4.42 8.47
C MET A 277 -21.51 -4.77 7.64
N SER A 278 -21.68 -5.30 6.42
CA SER A 278 -20.57 -5.67 5.53
C SER A 278 -20.37 -4.73 4.35
N ILE A 279 -21.21 -3.70 4.19
CA ILE A 279 -21.12 -2.76 3.07
C ILE A 279 -19.78 -1.99 3.09
N GLY A 280 -19.15 -1.90 1.93
CA GLY A 280 -17.85 -1.27 1.73
C GLY A 280 -16.91 -2.13 0.88
N THR A 281 -15.84 -1.49 0.42
CA THR A 281 -14.80 -2.12 -0.43
C THR A 281 -13.44 -2.16 0.26
N ILE A 282 -13.27 -1.49 1.40
CA ILE A 282 -12.01 -1.47 2.14
C ILE A 282 -11.88 -2.76 2.93
N THR A 283 -11.01 -3.64 2.45
CA THR A 283 -10.58 -4.83 3.17
C THR A 283 -9.33 -4.51 3.98
N ALA A 284 -9.40 -4.74 5.29
CA ALA A 284 -8.21 -4.72 6.15
C ALA A 284 -7.84 -6.15 6.54
N ASP A 285 -6.54 -6.37 6.80
CA ASP A 285 -6.10 -7.53 7.55
C ASP A 285 -6.79 -7.55 8.92
N SER A 286 -7.08 -8.75 9.42
CA SER A 286 -7.73 -8.90 10.72
C SER A 286 -6.88 -8.26 11.80
N ALA A 287 -7.50 -7.35 12.55
CA ALA A 287 -6.89 -6.66 13.65
C ALA A 287 -7.51 -7.10 14.97
N MET A 288 -6.69 -7.21 16.00
CA MET A 288 -7.12 -7.49 17.37
C MET A 288 -6.94 -6.26 18.24
N THR A 289 -7.85 -6.10 19.21
CA THR A 289 -7.77 -5.01 20.18
C THR A 289 -6.56 -5.22 21.10
N VAL A 290 -5.78 -4.16 21.37
CA VAL A 290 -4.71 -4.18 22.37
C VAL A 290 -5.16 -3.41 23.60
N GLN A 291 -5.13 -4.07 24.77
CA GLN A 291 -5.61 -3.48 26.03
C GLN A 291 -4.66 -3.77 27.20
N VAL A 292 -4.42 -2.75 28.02
CA VAL A 292 -3.61 -2.89 29.23
C VAL A 292 -4.41 -3.62 30.32
N ILE A 293 -3.80 -4.58 31.00
CA ILE A 293 -4.43 -5.25 32.16
C ILE A 293 -4.73 -4.21 33.24
N GLY A 294 -6.01 -4.11 33.63
CA GLY A 294 -6.48 -3.09 34.59
C GLY A 294 -6.48 -1.67 34.04
N GLY A 295 -6.29 -1.48 32.73
CA GLY A 295 -6.25 -0.18 32.08
C GLY A 295 -7.11 -0.10 30.82
N GLY A 296 -6.94 1.01 30.10
CA GLY A 296 -7.69 1.33 28.90
C GLY A 296 -7.22 0.59 27.64
N LYS A 297 -8.06 0.67 26.61
CA LYS A 297 -7.75 0.26 25.24
C LYS A 297 -6.70 1.20 24.64
N LEU A 298 -5.71 0.62 23.94
CA LEU A 298 -4.66 1.38 23.25
C LEU A 298 -4.90 1.51 21.74
N GLY A 299 -5.64 0.57 21.15
CA GLY A 299 -5.88 0.52 19.72
C GLY A 299 -6.00 -0.89 19.19
N SER A 300 -5.56 -1.12 17.96
CA SER A 300 -5.58 -2.43 17.30
C SER A 300 -4.32 -2.73 16.49
N VAL A 301 -3.89 -4.00 16.52
CA VAL A 301 -2.71 -4.52 15.80
C VAL A 301 -3.11 -5.74 14.98
N GLU A 302 -2.40 -6.02 13.88
CA GLU A 302 -2.64 -7.21 13.06
C GLU A 302 -2.57 -8.51 13.87
N GLU A 303 -3.55 -9.39 13.66
CA GLU A 303 -3.65 -10.70 14.31
C GLU A 303 -2.41 -11.56 14.00
N SER A 304 -1.90 -11.52 12.77
CA SER A 304 -0.69 -12.24 12.33
C SER A 304 0.56 -11.83 13.12
N PHE A 305 0.68 -10.54 13.46
CA PHE A 305 1.75 -10.05 14.30
C PHE A 305 1.64 -10.61 15.72
N LEU A 306 0.45 -10.58 16.32
CA LEU A 306 0.24 -11.05 17.69
C LEU A 306 0.36 -12.57 17.81
N ALA A 307 -0.04 -13.31 16.78
CA ALA A 307 0.01 -14.77 16.74
C ALA A 307 1.45 -15.31 16.80
N ARG A 308 2.46 -14.52 16.41
CA ARG A 308 3.88 -14.91 16.51
C ARG A 308 4.50 -14.60 17.88
N LEU A 309 3.81 -13.86 18.75
CA LEU A 309 4.31 -13.49 20.06
C LEU A 309 4.03 -14.58 21.09
N ARG A 310 4.98 -14.74 22.02
CA ARG A 310 4.86 -15.57 23.21
C ARG A 310 4.65 -14.69 24.44
N PRO A 311 3.93 -15.16 25.47
CA PRO A 311 3.83 -14.43 26.74
C PRO A 311 5.22 -14.02 27.27
N GLY A 312 5.39 -12.75 27.60
CA GLY A 312 6.68 -12.14 27.98
C GLY A 312 7.39 -11.40 26.84
N ASP A 313 7.02 -11.63 25.57
CA ASP A 313 7.58 -10.89 24.45
C ASP A 313 7.21 -9.40 24.54
N ARG A 314 8.17 -8.54 24.19
CA ARG A 314 7.99 -7.07 24.25
C ARG A 314 7.83 -6.50 22.85
N PHE A 315 6.95 -5.52 22.71
CA PHE A 315 6.77 -4.79 21.47
C PHE A 315 6.43 -3.31 21.66
N LEU A 316 6.71 -2.51 20.64
CA LEU A 316 6.39 -1.08 20.63
C LEU A 316 5.00 -0.84 20.02
N PHE A 317 4.13 -0.13 20.74
CA PHE A 317 2.82 0.30 20.26
C PHE A 317 2.24 1.44 21.10
N SER A 318 1.54 2.39 20.46
CA SER A 318 1.00 3.62 21.11
C SER A 318 2.11 4.39 21.85
N GLY A 319 3.29 4.49 21.23
CA GLY A 319 4.45 5.17 21.79
C GLY A 319 5.00 4.56 23.08
N ARG A 320 4.68 3.30 23.37
CA ARG A 320 5.03 2.62 24.63
C ARG A 320 5.57 1.22 24.37
N THR A 321 6.51 0.79 25.19
CA THR A 321 6.92 -0.62 25.23
C THR A 321 5.92 -1.43 26.05
N LEU A 322 5.32 -2.42 25.40
CA LEU A 322 4.31 -3.29 25.97
C LEU A 322 4.85 -4.72 26.06
N GLU A 323 4.53 -5.41 27.14
CA GLU A 323 4.79 -6.84 27.30
C GLU A 323 3.51 -7.61 27.02
N PHE A 324 3.57 -8.55 26.09
CA PHE A 324 2.45 -9.42 25.73
C PHE A 324 2.17 -10.43 26.83
N VAL A 325 0.91 -10.53 27.27
CA VAL A 325 0.51 -11.46 28.34
C VAL A 325 -0.28 -12.63 27.78
N ARG A 326 -1.38 -12.35 27.08
CA ARG A 326 -2.27 -13.37 26.50
C ARG A 326 -3.27 -12.77 25.53
N VAL A 327 -3.85 -13.62 24.69
CA VAL A 327 -5.06 -13.31 23.92
C VAL A 327 -6.28 -13.88 24.63
N LYS A 328 -7.35 -13.10 24.74
CA LYS A 328 -8.70 -13.56 25.13
C LYS A 328 -9.74 -12.67 24.47
N ASP A 329 -10.80 -13.26 23.92
CA ASP A 329 -11.96 -12.54 23.32
C ASP A 329 -11.52 -11.51 22.26
N MET A 330 -10.69 -11.94 21.29
CA MET A 330 -10.10 -11.08 20.24
C MET A 330 -9.33 -9.85 20.78
N THR A 331 -8.91 -9.90 22.05
CA THR A 331 -8.16 -8.85 22.73
C THR A 331 -6.81 -9.40 23.19
N ALA A 332 -5.74 -8.75 22.75
CA ALA A 332 -4.40 -8.93 23.28
C ALA A 332 -4.23 -8.11 24.56
N TRP A 333 -4.12 -8.83 25.67
CA TRP A 333 -3.86 -8.26 26.99
C TRP A 333 -2.35 -8.05 27.17
N VAL A 334 -1.99 -6.84 27.60
CA VAL A 334 -0.60 -6.42 27.75
C VAL A 334 -0.35 -5.74 29.09
N LYS A 335 0.92 -5.66 29.49
CA LYS A 335 1.39 -4.82 30.61
C LYS A 335 2.38 -3.78 30.11
N ARG A 336 2.47 -2.64 30.79
CA ARG A 336 3.53 -1.67 30.53
C ARG A 336 4.86 -2.26 30.95
N SER A 337 5.90 -2.08 30.13
CA SER A 337 7.23 -2.59 30.41
C SER A 337 8.26 -1.47 30.26
N SER A 338 9.28 -1.46 31.11
CA SER A 338 10.43 -0.58 30.98
C SER A 338 11.49 -1.24 30.11
N GLY A 339 11.89 -0.55 29.04
CA GLY A 339 12.93 -1.00 28.11
C GLY A 339 12.67 -0.54 26.68
N ILE A 340 13.74 -0.16 25.97
CA ILE A 340 13.66 0.38 24.59
C ILE A 340 13.68 -0.76 23.54
N LYS A 341 14.03 -1.98 23.95
CA LYS A 341 14.09 -3.15 23.04
C LYS A 341 12.77 -3.91 23.07
N GLY A 342 11.98 -3.76 22.00
CA GLY A 342 10.81 -4.57 21.70
C GLY A 342 10.70 -4.82 20.20
N ALA A 343 10.13 -5.95 19.80
CA ALA A 343 9.76 -6.18 18.41
C ALA A 343 8.79 -5.08 17.95
N ILE A 344 8.86 -4.70 16.69
CA ILE A 344 7.95 -3.67 16.17
C ILE A 344 6.94 -4.38 15.30
N PRO A 345 5.63 -4.14 15.50
CA PRO A 345 4.64 -4.68 14.60
C PRO A 345 4.96 -4.29 13.18
N LYS A 346 5.19 -5.29 12.33
CA LYS A 346 5.31 -5.10 10.88
C LYS A 346 3.93 -5.40 10.33
N TRP A 347 3.22 -4.36 9.93
CA TRP A 347 1.93 -4.48 9.27
C TRP A 347 2.15 -4.90 7.81
N GLY A 348 1.61 -6.05 7.43
CA GLY A 348 1.84 -6.69 6.12
C GLY A 348 1.29 -5.88 4.95
N GLY A 349 0.13 -5.23 5.14
CA GLY A 349 -0.56 -4.47 4.08
C GLY A 349 -0.16 -3.01 3.90
N SER A 350 0.92 -2.54 4.55
CA SER A 350 1.14 -1.09 4.76
C SER A 350 2.34 -0.46 4.03
N ARG A 351 2.91 -1.11 3.01
CA ARG A 351 4.02 -0.48 2.24
C ARG A 351 3.47 0.19 1.00
N LEU A 352 3.63 1.50 0.94
CA LEU A 352 3.27 2.31 -0.23
C LEU A 352 4.19 1.91 -1.40
N PRO A 353 3.65 1.44 -2.53
CA PRO A 353 4.47 1.10 -3.69
C PRO A 353 5.10 2.35 -4.29
N LEU A 354 6.27 2.18 -4.91
CA LEU A 354 6.89 3.19 -5.75
C LEU A 354 6.03 3.39 -7.01
N SER A 355 5.61 4.63 -7.25
CA SER A 355 4.83 4.93 -8.45
C SER A 355 5.67 4.88 -9.72
N GLY A 356 5.04 4.52 -10.85
CA GLY A 356 5.67 4.56 -12.18
C GLY A 356 6.25 5.93 -12.52
N GLN A 357 5.51 7.01 -12.26
CA GLN A 357 6.01 8.36 -12.52
C GLN A 357 7.28 8.70 -11.70
N LEU A 358 7.39 8.20 -10.46
CA LEU A 358 8.59 8.41 -9.66
C LEU A 358 9.74 7.52 -10.16
N ALA A 359 9.46 6.27 -10.52
CA ALA A 359 10.43 5.36 -11.15
C ALA A 359 11.05 5.96 -12.42
N ASP A 360 10.22 6.45 -13.34
CA ASP A 360 10.66 7.15 -14.56
C ASP A 360 11.57 8.34 -14.23
N SER A 361 11.17 9.13 -13.24
CA SER A 361 11.93 10.32 -12.82
C SER A 361 13.26 9.95 -12.17
N ILE A 362 13.32 8.83 -11.43
CA ILE A 362 14.56 8.29 -10.86
C ILE A 362 15.50 7.84 -11.99
N ARG A 363 14.99 7.09 -12.98
CA ARG A 363 15.77 6.67 -14.16
C ARG A 363 16.37 7.86 -14.91
N LEU A 364 15.60 8.94 -15.07
CA LEU A 364 16.09 10.18 -15.67
C LEU A 364 17.24 10.82 -14.86
N ARG A 365 17.13 10.87 -13.52
CA ARG A 365 18.22 11.40 -12.67
C ARG A 365 19.48 10.54 -12.72
N LEU A 366 19.34 9.23 -12.85
CA LEU A 366 20.50 8.33 -13.01
C LEU A 366 21.16 8.51 -14.38
N GLU A 367 20.38 8.65 -15.45
CA GLU A 367 20.88 8.95 -16.80
C GLU A 367 21.65 10.28 -16.84
N GLU A 368 21.15 11.31 -16.18
CA GLU A 368 21.88 12.59 -16.03
C GLU A 368 23.20 12.41 -15.28
N ALA A 369 23.19 11.66 -14.17
CA ALA A 369 24.37 11.39 -13.38
C ALA A 369 25.42 10.56 -14.15
N LYS A 370 24.98 9.63 -15.02
CA LYS A 370 25.86 8.89 -15.95
C LYS A 370 26.64 9.85 -16.85
N HIS A 371 26.03 10.97 -17.24
CA HIS A 371 26.63 12.04 -18.03
C HIS A 371 27.34 13.12 -17.18
N GLY A 372 27.50 12.89 -15.87
CA GLY A 372 28.22 13.78 -14.96
C GLY A 372 27.41 14.99 -14.47
N VAL A 373 26.08 14.98 -14.65
CA VAL A 373 25.19 16.06 -14.22
C VAL A 373 24.68 15.78 -12.80
N PHE A 374 24.93 16.72 -11.89
CA PHE A 374 24.55 16.64 -10.48
C PHE A 374 23.98 17.98 -10.00
N ASP A 375 22.84 18.40 -10.53
CA ASP A 375 22.34 19.76 -10.34
C ASP A 375 21.66 19.98 -8.97
N SER A 376 21.09 18.93 -8.37
CA SER A 376 20.42 19.03 -7.09
C SER A 376 21.37 18.84 -5.89
N PRO A 377 21.06 19.42 -4.70
CA PRO A 377 21.82 19.15 -3.48
C PRO A 377 21.95 17.66 -3.14
N GLU A 378 20.89 16.88 -3.37
CA GLU A 378 20.86 15.45 -3.13
C GLU A 378 21.74 14.67 -4.10
N MET A 379 21.68 15.01 -5.40
CA MET A 379 22.52 14.39 -6.42
C MET A 379 24.00 14.71 -6.18
N ARG A 380 24.35 15.94 -5.81
CA ARG A 380 25.73 16.30 -5.42
C ARG A 380 26.22 15.52 -4.21
N ALA A 381 25.34 15.32 -3.22
CA ALA A 381 25.68 14.53 -2.05
C ALA A 381 25.94 13.06 -2.44
N PHE A 382 25.07 12.48 -3.28
CA PHE A 382 25.15 11.09 -3.69
C PHE A 382 26.18 10.80 -4.81
N ALA A 383 26.76 11.85 -5.41
CA ALA A 383 27.70 11.76 -6.52
C ALA A 383 28.89 10.83 -6.27
N ARG A 384 29.44 10.82 -5.05
CA ARG A 384 30.56 9.93 -4.70
C ARG A 384 30.18 8.46 -4.79
N THR A 385 28.98 8.09 -4.34
CA THR A 385 28.48 6.72 -4.42
C THR A 385 28.24 6.32 -5.86
N LEU A 386 27.63 7.20 -6.66
CA LEU A 386 27.45 6.99 -8.10
C LEU A 386 28.78 6.85 -8.85
N ALA A 387 29.81 7.60 -8.47
CA ALA A 387 31.15 7.43 -9.02
C ALA A 387 31.79 6.08 -8.66
N ILE A 388 31.50 5.52 -7.48
CA ILE A 388 31.92 4.16 -7.12
C ILE A 388 31.18 3.14 -7.99
N GLN A 389 29.86 3.30 -8.16
CA GLN A 389 29.05 2.45 -9.04
C GLN A 389 29.59 2.46 -10.47
N ALA A 390 29.84 3.63 -11.06
CA ALA A 390 30.39 3.79 -12.41
C ALA A 390 31.81 3.20 -12.56
N ARG A 391 32.57 3.08 -11.46
CA ARG A 391 33.90 2.46 -11.47
C ARG A 391 33.83 0.93 -11.43
N TRP A 392 32.86 0.38 -10.72
CA TRP A 392 32.74 -1.06 -10.49
C TRP A 392 31.84 -1.76 -11.51
N SER A 393 30.89 -1.02 -12.07
CA SER A 393 29.87 -1.51 -12.99
C SER A 393 29.46 -0.33 -13.90
N VAL A 394 28.17 -0.04 -14.01
CA VAL A 394 27.62 1.06 -14.79
C VAL A 394 26.48 1.75 -14.03
N ILE A 395 26.25 3.03 -14.31
CA ILE A 395 25.00 3.72 -13.96
C ILE A 395 24.08 3.53 -15.16
N PRO A 396 22.96 2.79 -15.04
CA PRO A 396 22.10 2.53 -16.18
C PRO A 396 21.44 3.82 -16.65
N GLY A 397 21.37 3.96 -17.98
CA GLY A 397 20.54 4.96 -18.61
C GLY A 397 19.05 4.62 -18.56
N SER A 398 18.22 5.57 -18.99
CA SER A 398 16.76 5.44 -18.87
C SER A 398 16.15 4.32 -19.71
N ASP A 399 16.86 3.88 -20.75
CA ASP A 399 16.55 2.83 -21.71
C ASP A 399 17.47 1.60 -21.57
N GLU A 400 18.33 1.56 -20.55
CA GLU A 400 19.24 0.45 -20.29
C GLU A 400 18.77 -0.37 -19.09
N PHE A 401 18.88 -1.71 -19.20
CA PHE A 401 18.58 -2.61 -18.10
C PHE A 401 19.87 -3.22 -17.53
N LEU A 402 20.20 -2.83 -16.29
CA LEU A 402 21.41 -3.30 -15.62
C LEU A 402 21.17 -4.66 -14.94
N ILE A 403 22.03 -5.61 -15.31
CA ILE A 403 22.16 -6.92 -14.66
C ILE A 403 23.61 -7.05 -14.15
N GLU A 404 23.76 -7.26 -12.85
CA GLU A 404 25.08 -7.46 -12.23
C GLU A 404 25.21 -8.89 -11.72
N ARG A 405 26.44 -9.43 -11.83
CA ARG A 405 26.80 -10.73 -11.30
C ARG A 405 27.85 -10.57 -10.21
N TYR A 406 27.62 -11.22 -9.08
CA TYR A 406 28.54 -11.25 -7.95
C TYR A 406 28.61 -12.67 -7.37
N GLU A 407 29.78 -13.06 -6.85
CA GLU A 407 29.98 -14.38 -6.24
C GLU A 407 30.63 -14.19 -4.88
N ASP A 408 30.05 -14.83 -3.87
CA ASP A 408 30.65 -14.92 -2.56
C ASP A 408 30.43 -16.30 -1.91
N ARG A 409 30.48 -16.35 -0.58
CA ARG A 409 30.38 -17.59 0.21
C ARG A 409 28.95 -18.13 0.30
N GLU A 410 27.94 -17.29 0.06
CA GLU A 410 26.53 -17.67 0.04
C GLU A 410 26.12 -18.26 -1.32
N GLY A 411 26.81 -17.88 -2.40
CA GLY A 411 26.66 -18.50 -3.72
C GLY A 411 26.89 -17.51 -4.86
N HIS A 412 26.12 -17.69 -5.94
CA HIS A 412 26.13 -16.85 -7.11
C HIS A 412 24.90 -15.95 -7.14
N HIS A 413 25.14 -14.65 -7.20
CA HIS A 413 24.13 -13.61 -7.15
C HIS A 413 23.95 -13.01 -8.53
N LEU A 414 22.69 -12.88 -8.96
CA LEU A 414 22.28 -12.04 -10.07
C LEU A 414 21.41 -10.92 -9.52
N PHE A 415 21.85 -9.67 -9.69
CA PHE A 415 21.09 -8.48 -9.34
C PHE A 415 20.54 -7.83 -10.59
N PHE A 416 19.25 -7.49 -10.56
CA PHE A 416 18.53 -6.87 -11.67
C PHE A 416 17.97 -5.53 -11.20
N TYR A 417 18.21 -4.46 -11.96
CA TYR A 417 17.86 -3.09 -11.57
C TYR A 417 16.91 -2.40 -12.57
N PRO A 418 15.62 -2.80 -12.65
CA PRO A 418 14.66 -2.15 -13.53
C PRO A 418 14.09 -0.85 -12.93
N ILE A 419 14.14 -0.68 -11.60
CA ILE A 419 13.65 0.52 -10.89
C ILE A 419 12.14 0.74 -11.08
N GLU A 420 11.37 -0.33 -11.17
CA GLU A 420 9.91 -0.28 -11.36
C GLU A 420 9.11 -0.46 -10.05
N GLY A 421 9.80 -0.59 -8.92
CA GLY A 421 9.18 -0.77 -7.61
C GLY A 421 8.96 -2.24 -7.26
N ARG A 422 8.86 -2.49 -5.95
CA ARG A 422 8.93 -3.83 -5.39
C ARG A 422 7.90 -4.82 -5.94
N LEU A 423 6.67 -4.38 -6.20
CA LEU A 423 5.59 -5.25 -6.68
C LEU A 423 5.92 -5.86 -8.05
N VAL A 424 6.38 -5.03 -8.98
CA VAL A 424 6.87 -5.45 -10.30
C VAL A 424 8.07 -6.38 -10.14
N HIS A 425 9.00 -6.03 -9.25
CA HIS A 425 10.23 -6.80 -9.04
C HIS A 425 9.99 -8.21 -8.48
N GLU A 426 9.02 -8.38 -7.58
CA GLU A 426 8.64 -9.70 -7.07
C GLU A 426 8.08 -10.60 -8.19
N GLY A 427 7.29 -10.02 -9.11
CA GLY A 427 6.81 -10.71 -10.31
C GLY A 427 7.93 -11.07 -11.29
N LEU A 428 8.78 -10.10 -11.64
CA LEU A 428 9.91 -10.31 -12.55
C LEU A 428 10.92 -11.33 -12.00
N ALA A 429 11.19 -11.31 -10.70
CA ALA A 429 12.11 -12.26 -10.09
C ALA A 429 11.61 -13.69 -10.19
N ALA A 430 10.32 -13.92 -9.93
CA ALA A 430 9.70 -15.25 -10.09
C ALA A 430 9.73 -15.68 -11.56
N LEU A 431 9.30 -14.80 -12.47
CA LEU A 431 9.32 -15.05 -13.92
C LEU A 431 10.72 -15.43 -14.41
N PHE A 432 11.73 -14.65 -14.05
CA PHE A 432 13.11 -14.86 -14.50
C PHE A 432 13.69 -16.13 -13.89
N ALA A 433 13.44 -16.40 -12.61
CA ALA A 433 13.82 -17.66 -11.98
C ALA A 433 13.23 -18.86 -12.75
N THR A 434 11.94 -18.83 -13.07
CA THR A 434 11.29 -19.90 -13.84
C THR A 434 11.86 -20.05 -15.24
N ARG A 435 12.07 -18.95 -15.97
CA ARG A 435 12.64 -18.98 -17.33
C ARG A 435 14.07 -19.51 -17.34
N ILE A 436 14.90 -19.11 -16.37
CA ILE A 436 16.28 -19.61 -16.23
C ILE A 436 16.28 -21.10 -15.83
N SER A 437 15.39 -21.51 -14.92
CA SER A 437 15.29 -22.91 -14.49
C SER A 437 14.86 -23.88 -15.60
N ARG A 438 14.27 -23.38 -16.70
CA ARG A 438 13.97 -24.18 -17.92
C ARG A 438 15.23 -24.56 -18.70
N LEU A 439 16.29 -23.75 -18.61
CA LEU A 439 17.56 -24.01 -19.28
C LEU A 439 18.47 -24.90 -18.43
N LEU A 440 18.52 -24.61 -17.13
CA LEU A 440 19.30 -25.36 -16.17
C LEU A 440 18.44 -25.65 -14.93
N PRO A 441 18.18 -26.92 -14.57
CA PRO A 441 17.44 -27.25 -13.36
C PRO A 441 18.18 -26.76 -12.09
N ILE A 442 17.83 -25.57 -11.63
CA ILE A 442 18.45 -24.85 -10.51
C ILE A 442 17.37 -24.20 -9.64
N THR A 443 17.65 -24.11 -8.34
CA THR A 443 16.77 -23.46 -7.36
C THR A 443 17.32 -22.09 -6.99
N PHE A 444 16.41 -21.13 -6.78
CA PHE A 444 16.74 -19.76 -6.47
C PHE A 444 16.15 -19.30 -5.14
N SER A 445 16.92 -18.49 -4.41
CA SER A 445 16.40 -17.60 -3.37
C SER A 445 16.20 -16.22 -3.96
N ILE A 446 15.06 -15.60 -3.68
CA ILE A 446 14.66 -14.32 -4.27
C ILE A 446 14.52 -13.25 -3.18
N ALA A 447 15.03 -12.06 -3.45
CA ALA A 447 14.79 -10.86 -2.65
C ALA A 447 14.49 -9.66 -3.56
N ALA A 448 13.60 -8.76 -3.13
CA ALA A 448 13.23 -7.57 -3.92
C ALA A 448 13.06 -6.33 -3.05
N ASN A 449 13.42 -5.17 -3.60
CA ASN A 449 13.18 -3.84 -3.04
C ASN A 449 12.61 -2.91 -4.12
N ASP A 450 12.57 -1.59 -3.90
CA ASP A 450 11.99 -0.66 -4.87
C ASP A 450 12.86 -0.34 -6.09
N TYR A 451 14.16 -0.70 -6.05
CA TYR A 451 15.14 -0.40 -7.11
C TYR A 451 15.51 -1.62 -7.94
N GLY A 452 15.44 -2.81 -7.34
CA GLY A 452 15.76 -4.06 -8.02
C GLY A 452 15.41 -5.32 -7.25
N PHE A 453 15.82 -6.45 -7.80
CA PHE A 453 15.71 -7.76 -7.20
C PHE A 453 16.96 -8.59 -7.39
N GLU A 454 17.10 -9.58 -6.52
CA GLU A 454 18.18 -10.54 -6.47
C GLU A 454 17.62 -11.93 -6.74
N ILE A 455 18.35 -12.70 -7.53
CA ILE A 455 18.19 -14.14 -7.70
C ILE A 455 19.52 -14.79 -7.29
N LEU A 456 19.51 -15.49 -6.15
CA LEU A 456 20.67 -16.18 -5.57
C LEU A 456 20.56 -17.68 -5.80
N SER A 457 21.63 -18.30 -6.30
CA SER A 457 21.74 -19.75 -6.47
C SER A 457 23.06 -20.33 -5.96
N ALA A 458 23.03 -21.62 -5.62
CA ALA A 458 24.23 -22.35 -5.21
C ALA A 458 25.23 -22.60 -6.35
N THR A 459 24.78 -22.54 -7.61
CA THR A 459 25.61 -22.69 -8.81
C THR A 459 25.39 -21.52 -9.75
N ARG A 460 26.34 -21.29 -10.67
CA ARG A 460 26.27 -20.18 -11.63
C ARG A 460 25.09 -20.39 -12.60
N ALA A 461 24.14 -19.46 -12.59
CA ALA A 461 23.03 -19.44 -13.51
C ALA A 461 23.47 -19.04 -14.94
N PRO A 462 22.92 -19.67 -15.99
CA PRO A 462 23.24 -19.39 -17.40
C PRO A 462 22.51 -18.13 -17.90
N ILE A 463 22.89 -16.96 -17.39
CA ILE A 463 22.18 -15.70 -17.68
C ILE A 463 22.35 -15.28 -19.15
N GLU A 464 23.54 -15.49 -19.72
CA GLU A 464 23.82 -15.18 -21.12
C GLU A 464 22.93 -16.02 -22.05
N GLU A 465 22.84 -17.34 -21.84
CA GLU A 465 21.96 -18.22 -22.60
C GLU A 465 20.48 -17.91 -22.36
N ALA A 466 20.10 -17.50 -21.14
CA ALA A 466 18.73 -17.08 -20.84
C ALA A 466 18.33 -15.83 -21.63
N LEU A 467 19.21 -14.84 -21.73
CA LEU A 467 18.97 -13.64 -22.53
C LEU A 467 18.78 -13.99 -24.02
N GLU A 468 19.63 -14.87 -24.57
CA GLU A 468 19.49 -15.37 -25.95
C GLU A 468 18.19 -16.16 -26.17
N ALA A 469 17.78 -16.94 -25.17
CA ALA A 469 16.52 -17.69 -25.18
C ALA A 469 15.27 -16.81 -24.96
N GLY A 470 15.43 -15.50 -24.85
CA GLY A 470 14.32 -14.55 -24.71
C GLY A 470 13.84 -14.36 -23.27
N LEU A 471 14.75 -14.34 -22.28
CA LEU A 471 14.43 -14.02 -20.88
C LEU A 471 13.55 -12.78 -20.73
N LEU A 472 13.79 -11.75 -21.56
CA LEU A 472 13.07 -10.48 -21.57
C LEU A 472 11.88 -10.44 -22.54
N SER A 473 11.57 -11.56 -23.22
CA SER A 473 10.49 -11.61 -24.20
C SER A 473 9.13 -11.41 -23.55
N THR A 474 8.29 -10.58 -24.17
CA THR A 474 6.88 -10.42 -23.79
C THR A 474 5.97 -11.50 -24.36
N LYS A 475 6.53 -12.39 -25.20
CA LYS A 475 5.82 -13.58 -25.70
C LYS A 475 5.48 -14.50 -24.52
N ASP A 476 4.25 -14.98 -24.50
CA ASP A 476 3.72 -15.91 -23.47
C ASP A 476 3.87 -15.38 -22.02
N LEU A 477 4.01 -14.06 -21.85
CA LEU A 477 4.30 -13.43 -20.56
C LEU A 477 3.25 -13.76 -19.49
N VAL A 478 1.97 -13.77 -19.86
CA VAL A 478 0.87 -14.06 -18.92
C VAL A 478 0.96 -15.49 -18.43
N ASP A 479 1.17 -16.43 -19.34
CA ASP A 479 1.25 -17.86 -19.04
C ASP A 479 2.51 -18.17 -18.23
N ASP A 480 3.63 -17.52 -18.54
CA ASP A 480 4.86 -17.67 -17.78
C ASP A 480 4.76 -17.07 -16.37
N ILE A 481 4.11 -15.91 -16.20
CA ILE A 481 3.84 -15.33 -14.87
C ILE A 481 2.95 -16.28 -14.06
N ALA A 482 1.88 -16.78 -14.66
CA ALA A 482 0.97 -17.77 -14.08
C ALA A 482 1.71 -19.03 -13.63
N ALA A 483 2.66 -19.52 -14.43
CA ALA A 483 3.46 -20.69 -14.10
C ALA A 483 4.56 -20.44 -13.06
N SER A 484 5.07 -19.20 -12.98
CA SER A 484 6.22 -18.84 -12.12
C SER A 484 5.84 -18.56 -10.67
N LEU A 485 4.64 -18.04 -10.46
CA LEU A 485 4.09 -17.77 -9.14
C LEU A 485 3.13 -18.89 -8.77
N ASN A 486 2.89 -19.09 -7.47
CA ASN A 486 1.74 -19.88 -7.05
C ASN A 486 0.48 -19.03 -7.28
N GLU A 487 0.10 -18.84 -8.54
CA GLU A 487 -1.00 -17.99 -8.98
C GLU A 487 -2.29 -18.40 -8.28
N VAL A 488 -2.50 -19.71 -8.10
CA VAL A 488 -3.64 -20.26 -7.36
C VAL A 488 -3.68 -19.71 -5.93
N GLU A 489 -2.56 -19.68 -5.21
CA GLU A 489 -2.54 -19.14 -3.84
C GLU A 489 -2.67 -17.60 -3.81
N LEU A 490 -2.12 -16.88 -4.79
CA LEU A 490 -2.29 -15.43 -4.90
C LEU A 490 -3.74 -15.04 -5.24
N ALA A 491 -4.33 -15.72 -6.22
CA ALA A 491 -5.73 -15.57 -6.62
C ALA A 491 -6.65 -15.97 -5.47
N ARG A 492 -6.37 -17.08 -4.77
CA ARG A 492 -7.09 -17.49 -3.56
C ARG A 492 -6.99 -16.43 -2.47
N ARG A 493 -5.83 -15.81 -2.29
CA ARG A 493 -5.64 -14.70 -1.34
C ARG A 493 -6.46 -13.47 -1.73
N GLN A 494 -6.44 -13.07 -3.01
CA GLN A 494 -7.20 -11.93 -3.56
C GLN A 494 -8.70 -12.19 -3.49
N PHE A 495 -9.12 -13.41 -3.75
CA PHE A 495 -10.50 -13.84 -3.69
C PHE A 495 -11.11 -13.66 -2.29
N ARG A 496 -10.31 -13.62 -1.22
CA ARG A 496 -10.82 -13.31 0.13
C ARG A 496 -11.40 -11.90 0.23
N GLU A 497 -10.84 -10.96 -0.51
CA GLU A 497 -11.35 -9.59 -0.57
C GLU A 497 -12.63 -9.55 -1.39
N ILE A 498 -12.58 -10.13 -2.59
CA ILE A 498 -13.73 -10.27 -3.50
C ILE A 498 -14.90 -10.98 -2.82
N ALA A 499 -14.67 -12.09 -2.10
CA ALA A 499 -15.71 -12.82 -1.39
C ALA A 499 -16.35 -12.01 -0.25
N ARG A 500 -15.59 -11.10 0.37
CA ARG A 500 -16.13 -10.20 1.39
C ARG A 500 -16.98 -9.11 0.74
N VAL A 501 -16.46 -8.46 -0.30
CA VAL A 501 -17.15 -7.39 -1.04
C VAL A 501 -18.42 -7.94 -1.71
N ALA A 502 -18.34 -9.10 -2.35
CA ALA A 502 -19.45 -9.78 -3.00
C ALA A 502 -20.49 -10.33 -2.02
N GLY A 503 -20.27 -10.26 -0.71
CA GLY A 503 -21.21 -10.68 0.33
C GLY A 503 -21.27 -12.19 0.58
N LEU A 504 -20.27 -12.97 0.14
CA LEU A 504 -20.16 -14.41 0.41
C LEU A 504 -19.72 -14.70 1.85
N THR A 505 -18.92 -13.80 2.43
CA THR A 505 -18.43 -13.95 3.81
C THR A 505 -18.89 -12.81 4.70
N PHE A 506 -19.28 -13.15 5.94
CA PHE A 506 -19.74 -12.19 6.94
C PHE A 506 -18.82 -12.20 8.17
N GLY A 507 -18.34 -11.01 8.56
CA GLY A 507 -17.39 -10.80 9.66
C GLY A 507 -17.92 -11.11 11.06
N GLY A 508 -19.23 -11.27 11.22
CA GLY A 508 -19.89 -11.47 12.51
C GLY A 508 -20.53 -10.20 13.05
N PHE A 509 -21.29 -10.36 14.13
CA PHE A 509 -21.99 -9.27 14.80
C PHE A 509 -21.12 -8.66 15.92
N PRO A 510 -21.35 -7.40 16.33
CA PRO A 510 -20.68 -6.81 17.48
C PRO A 510 -20.72 -7.74 18.71
N GLY A 511 -19.55 -8.04 19.29
CA GLY A 511 -19.40 -8.97 20.42
C GLY A 511 -19.38 -10.47 20.05
N ARG A 512 -19.65 -10.81 18.78
CA ARG A 512 -19.58 -12.18 18.20
C ARG A 512 -18.91 -12.14 16.83
N ASN A 513 -17.72 -11.55 16.77
CA ASN A 513 -16.93 -11.49 15.54
C ASN A 513 -16.32 -12.87 15.22
N LYS A 514 -16.25 -13.20 13.94
CA LYS A 514 -15.46 -14.34 13.46
C LYS A 514 -13.98 -13.96 13.44
N SER A 515 -13.10 -14.92 13.74
CA SER A 515 -11.65 -14.70 13.64
C SER A 515 -11.18 -14.62 12.18
N ALA A 516 -9.99 -14.06 11.92
CA ALA A 516 -9.41 -14.06 10.57
C ALA A 516 -9.35 -15.46 10.00
N ARG A 517 -8.96 -16.42 10.84
CA ARG A 517 -8.79 -17.82 10.45
C ARG A 517 -10.12 -18.42 9.99
N GLN A 518 -11.22 -18.12 10.67
CA GLN A 518 -12.56 -18.57 10.26
C GLN A 518 -13.00 -17.93 8.95
N LEU A 519 -12.76 -16.62 8.78
CA LEU A 519 -13.09 -15.91 7.53
C LEU A 519 -12.24 -16.39 6.36
N GLN A 520 -10.95 -16.65 6.59
CA GLN A 520 -10.02 -17.21 5.61
C GLN A 520 -10.44 -18.62 5.20
N ALA A 521 -10.79 -19.48 6.16
CA ALA A 521 -11.28 -20.82 5.87
C ALA A 521 -12.58 -20.76 5.04
N SER A 522 -13.51 -19.88 5.40
CA SER A 522 -14.78 -19.71 4.67
C SER A 522 -14.53 -19.22 3.23
N SER A 523 -13.71 -18.19 3.05
CA SER A 523 -13.36 -17.66 1.71
C SER A 523 -12.63 -18.71 0.87
N GLY A 524 -11.73 -19.46 1.49
CA GLY A 524 -10.99 -20.54 0.83
C GLY A 524 -11.89 -21.68 0.37
N LEU A 525 -12.96 -22.00 1.12
CA LEU A 525 -13.96 -22.99 0.71
C LEU A 525 -14.76 -22.51 -0.51
N PHE A 526 -15.19 -21.25 -0.55
CA PHE A 526 -15.87 -20.71 -1.74
C PHE A 526 -14.99 -20.74 -2.98
N TYR A 527 -13.71 -20.37 -2.83
CA TYR A 527 -12.75 -20.48 -3.91
C TYR A 527 -12.66 -21.91 -4.44
N ASP A 528 -12.51 -22.89 -3.54
CA ASP A 528 -12.40 -24.31 -3.92
C ASP A 528 -13.70 -24.83 -4.57
N VAL A 529 -14.88 -24.40 -4.10
CA VAL A 529 -16.17 -24.74 -4.68
C VAL A 529 -16.30 -24.17 -6.09
N PHE A 530 -16.03 -22.88 -6.28
CA PHE A 530 -16.12 -22.27 -7.61
C PHE A 530 -15.07 -22.88 -8.55
N ALA A 531 -13.82 -23.03 -8.12
CA ALA A 531 -12.77 -23.59 -8.98
C ALA A 531 -13.10 -25.02 -9.45
N ARG A 532 -13.84 -25.79 -8.63
CA ARG A 532 -14.22 -27.18 -8.95
C ARG A 532 -15.52 -27.31 -9.74
N PHE A 533 -16.52 -26.49 -9.45
CA PHE A 533 -17.89 -26.67 -9.95
C PHE A 533 -18.37 -25.55 -10.89
N ASP A 534 -17.68 -24.41 -10.92
CA ASP A 534 -17.97 -23.24 -11.74
C ASP A 534 -16.65 -22.48 -12.07
N PRO A 535 -15.72 -23.12 -12.81
CA PRO A 535 -14.37 -22.57 -13.03
C PRO A 535 -14.39 -21.23 -13.79
N GLU A 536 -15.43 -21.00 -14.60
CA GLU A 536 -15.66 -19.75 -15.33
C GLU A 536 -16.37 -18.69 -14.48
N ASN A 537 -16.47 -18.89 -13.15
CA ASN A 537 -17.14 -17.94 -12.27
C ASN A 537 -16.48 -16.54 -12.40
N PRO A 538 -17.25 -15.49 -12.74
CA PRO A 538 -16.72 -14.15 -12.92
C PRO A 538 -15.96 -13.57 -11.70
N LEU A 539 -16.24 -14.03 -10.47
CA LEU A 539 -15.47 -13.62 -9.29
C LEU A 539 -14.08 -14.27 -9.22
N LEU A 540 -13.92 -15.49 -9.75
CA LEU A 540 -12.60 -16.11 -9.90
C LEU A 540 -11.82 -15.39 -10.99
N VAL A 541 -12.44 -15.15 -12.15
CA VAL A 541 -11.82 -14.40 -13.25
C VAL A 541 -11.37 -13.02 -12.77
N GLN A 542 -12.20 -12.33 -11.99
CA GLN A 542 -11.84 -11.07 -11.36
C GLN A 542 -10.65 -11.21 -10.39
N ALA A 543 -10.60 -12.27 -9.57
CA ALA A 543 -9.48 -12.50 -8.64
C ALA A 543 -8.14 -12.66 -9.38
N HIS A 544 -8.12 -13.46 -10.44
CA HIS A 544 -6.94 -13.63 -11.29
C HIS A 544 -6.52 -12.31 -11.96
N ARG A 545 -7.48 -11.59 -12.56
CA ARG A 545 -7.24 -10.28 -13.17
C ARG A 545 -6.66 -9.28 -12.17
N GLU A 546 -7.24 -9.17 -10.98
CA GLU A 546 -6.79 -8.21 -9.95
C GLU A 546 -5.40 -8.55 -9.39
N VAL A 547 -5.00 -9.83 -9.33
CA VAL A 547 -3.62 -10.20 -8.97
C VAL A 547 -2.64 -9.65 -10.00
N LEU A 548 -2.91 -9.87 -11.29
CA LEU A 548 -2.06 -9.38 -12.38
C LEU A 548 -2.00 -7.84 -12.40
N GLU A 549 -3.13 -7.17 -12.18
CA GLU A 549 -3.21 -5.70 -12.22
C GLU A 549 -2.63 -5.02 -10.99
N ARG A 550 -2.89 -5.54 -9.77
CA ARG A 550 -2.55 -4.85 -8.51
C ARG A 550 -1.30 -5.36 -7.82
N GLN A 551 -1.04 -6.66 -7.89
CA GLN A 551 0.11 -7.25 -7.18
C GLN A 551 1.35 -7.31 -8.07
N LEU A 552 1.15 -7.42 -9.38
CA LEU A 552 2.24 -7.55 -10.35
C LEU A 552 2.35 -6.34 -11.30
N GLU A 553 1.39 -5.41 -11.23
CA GLU A 553 1.31 -4.21 -12.08
C GLU A 553 1.60 -4.52 -13.56
N LYS A 554 1.03 -5.62 -14.09
CA LYS A 554 1.37 -6.23 -15.40
C LYS A 554 1.53 -5.26 -16.57
N SER A 555 0.83 -4.13 -16.57
CA SER A 555 0.92 -3.12 -17.63
C SER A 555 2.21 -2.31 -17.63
N ARG A 556 3.01 -2.40 -16.56
CA ARG A 556 4.27 -1.69 -16.37
C ARG A 556 5.47 -2.51 -16.81
#